data_AF-A0A7S0AEC3-F1
#
_entry.id   AF-A0A7S0AEC3-F1
#
_cell.length_a   1.000
_cell.length_b   1.000
_cell.length_c   1.000
_cell.angle_alpha   90.00
_cell.angle_beta   90.00
_cell.angle_gamma   90.00
#
_symmetry.space_group_name_H-M   'P 1'
#
loop_
_entity.id
_entity.type
_entity.pdbx_description
1 polymer ?
#
loop_
_entity_poly.entity_id
_entity_poly.type
_entity_poly.pdbx_seq_one_letter_code
_entity_poly.pdbx_strand_id
1 'polypeptide(L)'
;MAHTASWWAAQPHPHMLTRKPPKSGLAALLCYRGRHPQCAGCGEQLSQRMVHYKCDSKPKPCRYYLCESCFHLRPGEGGLKATASFFSKTDDPTTHLDTSSCLCCAPRRAAQPQIESTSSSRTINSELSSVDSAAELANTPVVPTSQPPRIAAADLDFGLEVDAAAHERWADFVKRHAAHDDAERKMFELAQRCADHLRFLKLVVLGEEELHKEQQSKRKECCLELYSPYAKIPMKLKTEVVAAACALPQASRALGAVVGMTVGDALGAPFEFLDAVDEVGASRSRFDLHKFKGFYPRNRFRVKRGQWTDDGSMGLCLADTLLARGCYDGSDARVRFHNWWFRGYNNAFGNDDRVGSVGLGGNVAESLRSMVPYEDPSPNYEALTEDAGNGSLMRLAPVPVFLSRDAQAAARCSAQSSFSTHPGRVAAAAAAFFGFTIARAITRDKDSVVASDFLDSVVKEFTMLGFPGAEGCEEVSRLLKSAEPEGSPEECWNWRSSRLNVQSSLLARGSTYNGYPCYPDYFGSYCIDGLAVALWSFYHTRSFMEAVVRCVNFLGDADTMAAMCGQLAGAFYGYGAIDQRCIDAMEVWDNKDIACRGALLHITRL
;
A
#
# COMPACT_ATOMS: atom_id res chain seq x y z
N MET A 1 32.26 21.65 39.96
CA MET A 1 32.29 21.63 38.47
C MET A 1 31.45 20.44 38.02
N ALA A 2 30.71 20.62 36.93
CA ALA A 2 29.76 19.68 36.30
C ALA A 2 28.40 19.53 37.00
N HIS A 3 27.45 20.39 36.58
CA HIS A 3 26.02 20.21 36.82
C HIS A 3 25.42 19.24 35.79
N THR A 4 24.50 18.44 36.31
CA THR A 4 23.50 17.60 35.66
C THR A 4 22.59 18.38 34.70
N ALA A 5 22.23 17.79 33.57
CA ALA A 5 21.19 18.30 32.66
C ALA A 5 20.07 17.25 32.52
N SER A 6 18.98 17.50 33.24
CA SER A 6 17.66 16.92 33.01
C SER A 6 17.11 17.39 31.65
N TRP A 7 16.76 16.46 30.76
CA TRP A 7 16.01 16.81 29.55
C TRP A 7 14.51 16.76 29.84
N TRP A 8 13.88 17.94 29.81
CA TRP A 8 12.44 18.13 29.85
C TRP A 8 11.77 17.51 28.61
N ALA A 9 10.66 16.82 28.84
CA ALA A 9 9.75 16.37 27.81
C ALA A 9 9.20 17.58 27.02
N ALA A 10 9.44 17.61 25.72
CA ALA A 10 8.80 18.57 24.82
C ALA A 10 7.35 18.11 24.60
N GLN A 11 6.38 18.83 25.16
CA GLN A 11 4.98 18.65 24.78
C GLN A 11 4.77 19.13 23.33
N PRO A 12 3.91 18.45 22.54
CA PRO A 12 3.60 18.86 21.18
C PRO A 12 2.89 20.23 21.15
N HIS A 13 3.23 21.06 20.16
CA HIS A 13 2.60 22.38 19.97
C HIS A 13 1.24 22.19 19.26
N PRO A 14 0.11 22.72 19.78
CA PRO A 14 -1.23 22.23 19.43
C PRO A 14 -1.90 22.83 18.17
N HIS A 15 -1.17 23.36 17.16
CA HIS A 15 -1.80 24.16 16.10
C HIS A 15 -1.31 23.88 14.67
N MET A 16 -2.23 23.96 13.69
CA MET A 16 -1.94 23.93 12.25
C MET A 16 -1.26 25.25 11.80
N LEU A 17 -0.26 25.14 10.92
CA LEU A 17 0.48 26.28 10.37
C LEU A 17 0.16 26.44 8.88
N THR A 18 -0.14 27.66 8.43
CA THR A 18 -0.35 27.99 7.00
C THR A 18 0.71 28.96 6.50
N ARG A 19 1.33 28.64 5.35
CA ARG A 19 2.39 29.45 4.70
C ARG A 19 1.76 30.64 3.98
N LYS A 20 2.28 31.86 4.18
CA LYS A 20 1.93 33.02 3.34
C LYS A 20 3.09 33.41 2.41
N PRO A 21 2.80 33.93 1.20
CA PRO A 21 3.82 34.56 0.37
C PRO A 21 4.37 35.82 1.08
N PRO A 22 5.64 36.18 0.84
CA PRO A 22 6.23 37.37 1.43
C PRO A 22 5.46 38.62 0.98
N LYS A 23 5.12 39.50 1.92
CA LYS A 23 4.59 40.82 1.58
C LYS A 23 5.70 41.60 0.88
N SER A 24 5.46 41.99 -0.38
CA SER A 24 6.31 42.93 -1.10
C SER A 24 6.32 44.27 -0.36
N GLY A 25 7.50 44.73 0.05
CA GLY A 25 7.68 46.04 0.68
C GLY A 25 8.03 45.98 2.16
N LEU A 26 9.21 45.45 2.49
CA LEU A 26 9.98 45.90 3.64
C LEU A 26 11.45 45.55 3.41
N ALA A 27 12.20 46.58 3.04
CA ALA A 27 13.64 46.54 2.87
C ALA A 27 14.33 46.21 4.22
N ALA A 28 15.51 45.63 4.06
CA ALA A 28 16.40 45.12 5.08
C ALA A 28 16.65 46.05 6.28
N LEU A 29 16.81 45.43 7.44
CA LEU A 29 17.73 45.89 8.49
C LEU A 29 18.38 44.65 9.11
N LEU A 30 19.46 44.22 8.46
CA LEU A 30 20.46 43.34 9.04
C LEU A 30 21.29 44.17 10.04
N CYS A 31 21.27 43.78 11.29
CA CYS A 31 22.33 44.10 12.23
C CYS A 31 22.66 42.81 12.99
N TYR A 32 23.50 41.97 12.37
CA TYR A 32 24.08 40.79 12.99
C TYR A 32 25.41 41.20 13.65
N ARG A 33 25.47 41.15 14.98
CA ARG A 33 26.73 40.98 15.70
C ARG A 33 26.70 39.60 16.35
N GLY A 34 27.52 38.69 15.81
CA GLY A 34 28.02 37.51 16.51
C GLY A 34 27.18 36.23 16.37
N ARG A 35 27.75 35.26 15.64
CA ARG A 35 27.34 33.85 15.42
C ARG A 35 26.18 33.65 14.44
N HIS A 36 26.53 33.27 13.22
CA HIS A 36 25.59 32.73 12.26
C HIS A 36 24.90 31.48 12.86
N PRO A 37 23.56 31.38 12.81
CA PRO A 37 22.84 30.25 13.37
C PRO A 37 23.10 29.01 12.50
N GLN A 38 23.47 27.91 13.14
CA GLN A 38 23.66 26.62 12.50
C GLN A 38 22.41 25.74 12.73
N CYS A 39 22.10 24.91 11.76
CA CYS A 39 21.05 23.91 11.87
C CYS A 39 21.41 22.91 12.97
N ALA A 40 20.52 22.70 13.95
CA ALA A 40 20.75 21.73 15.02
C ALA A 40 20.75 20.27 14.53
N GLY A 41 20.18 20.00 13.35
CA GLY A 41 20.15 18.67 12.74
C GLY A 41 21.43 18.32 11.97
N CYS A 42 21.85 19.18 11.03
CA CYS A 42 22.99 18.89 10.13
C CYS A 42 24.24 19.75 10.38
N GLY A 43 24.19 20.74 11.28
CA GLY A 43 25.32 21.63 11.57
C GLY A 43 25.58 22.71 10.50
N GLU A 44 24.90 22.69 9.36
CA GLU A 44 25.10 23.69 8.30
C GLU A 44 24.62 25.08 8.70
N GLN A 45 25.23 26.10 8.09
CA GLN A 45 24.88 27.50 8.31
C GLN A 45 23.51 27.80 7.69
N LEU A 46 22.57 28.29 8.49
CA LEU A 46 21.22 28.61 8.00
C LEU A 46 21.27 29.78 7.01
N SER A 47 20.64 29.61 5.84
CA SER A 47 20.54 30.67 4.85
C SER A 47 19.68 31.83 5.40
N GLN A 48 19.94 33.07 4.96
CA GLN A 48 19.21 34.26 5.42
C GLN A 48 17.74 34.32 4.94
N ARG A 49 17.21 33.27 4.29
CA ARG A 49 15.81 33.21 3.84
C ARG A 49 14.89 33.06 5.07
N MET A 50 14.34 34.19 5.53
CA MET A 50 13.30 34.23 6.55
C MET A 50 11.95 33.82 5.97
N VAL A 51 11.28 32.88 6.62
CA VAL A 51 9.89 32.52 6.30
C VAL A 51 9.00 32.90 7.48
N HIS A 52 7.87 33.54 7.15
CA HIS A 52 6.89 34.01 8.12
C HIS A 52 5.71 33.03 8.18
N TYR A 53 5.42 32.53 9.38
CA TYR A 53 4.19 31.78 9.65
C TYR A 53 3.32 32.56 10.62
N LYS A 54 2.00 32.51 10.40
CA LYS A 54 1.02 33.05 11.33
C LYS A 54 0.48 31.89 12.17
N CYS A 55 0.59 32.01 13.49
CA CYS A 55 -0.08 31.10 14.42
C CYS A 55 -1.48 31.67 14.69
N ASP A 56 -2.54 30.89 14.52
CA ASP A 56 -3.91 31.38 14.69
C ASP A 56 -4.23 31.79 16.13
N SER A 57 -3.40 31.38 17.10
CA SER A 57 -3.53 31.77 18.51
C SER A 57 -2.68 32.97 18.94
N LYS A 58 -1.88 33.60 18.06
CA LYS A 58 -1.11 34.82 18.39
C LYS A 58 -1.21 35.91 17.32
N PRO A 59 -1.37 37.20 17.71
CA PRO A 59 -1.58 38.30 16.76
C PRO A 59 -0.30 38.69 15.97
N LYS A 60 0.89 38.25 16.39
CA LYS A 60 2.16 38.55 15.71
C LYS A 60 2.71 37.31 14.98
N PRO A 61 3.17 37.44 13.72
CA PRO A 61 3.75 36.33 12.97
C PRO A 61 5.08 35.90 13.58
N CYS A 62 5.27 34.59 13.70
CA CYS A 62 6.53 33.99 14.13
C CYS A 62 7.53 33.99 12.96
N ARG A 63 8.80 34.28 13.25
CA ARG A 63 9.89 34.28 12.26
C ARG A 63 10.68 32.98 12.39
N TYR A 64 10.91 32.31 11.27
CA TYR A 64 11.70 31.08 11.21
C TYR A 64 12.82 31.21 10.17
N TYR A 65 13.96 30.60 10.49
CA TYR A 65 15.09 30.41 9.57
C TYR A 65 15.05 28.98 9.04
N LEU A 66 15.29 28.78 7.75
CA LEU A 66 15.26 27.46 7.11
C LEU A 66 16.67 26.98 6.74
N CYS A 67 16.94 25.72 7.00
CA CYS A 67 18.11 25.01 6.47
C CYS A 67 17.72 24.43 5.11
N GLU A 68 18.34 24.86 4.00
CA GLU A 68 17.97 24.39 2.67
C GLU A 68 18.20 22.89 2.51
N SER A 69 19.27 22.35 3.11
CA SER A 69 19.61 20.92 3.09
C SER A 69 18.59 20.06 3.85
N CYS A 70 18.09 20.51 5.01
CA CYS A 70 17.08 19.76 5.77
C CYS A 70 15.63 20.05 5.35
N PHE A 71 15.38 21.15 4.63
CA PHE A 71 14.03 21.56 4.23
C PHE A 71 13.46 20.71 3.10
N HIS A 72 14.32 20.13 2.26
CA HIS A 72 13.92 19.23 1.18
C HIS A 72 13.82 17.76 1.59
N LEU A 73 14.21 17.42 2.82
CA LEU A 73 14.10 16.07 3.37
C LEU A 73 12.66 15.79 3.80
N ARG A 74 12.17 14.59 3.52
CA ARG A 74 10.82 14.16 3.94
C ARG A 74 10.77 13.86 5.44
N PRO A 75 9.58 13.88 6.09
CA PRO A 75 9.39 13.31 7.43
C PRO A 75 10.00 11.90 7.52
N GLY A 76 11.16 11.78 8.15
CA GLY A 76 11.89 10.51 8.30
C GLY A 76 13.36 10.53 7.83
N GLU A 77 13.78 11.44 6.95
CA GLU A 77 15.18 11.54 6.50
C GLU A 77 15.99 12.58 7.29
N GLY A 78 15.49 13.01 8.46
CA GLY A 78 15.97 14.22 9.16
C GLY A 78 15.24 15.51 8.74
N GLY A 79 14.35 15.44 7.76
CA GLY A 79 13.34 16.47 7.51
C GLY A 79 12.16 16.28 8.45
N LEU A 80 11.78 17.32 9.19
CA LEU A 80 10.74 17.31 10.23
C LEU A 80 10.97 16.38 11.45
N LYS A 81 12.16 16.46 12.03
CA LYS A 81 12.29 16.74 13.49
C LYS A 81 13.42 17.76 13.73
N ALA A 82 13.23 18.98 13.22
CA ALA A 82 13.80 20.17 13.84
C ALA A 82 12.62 20.96 14.41
N THR A 83 12.20 20.66 15.64
CA THR A 83 12.51 21.53 16.78
C THR A 83 12.62 23.01 16.37
N ALA A 84 11.51 23.72 16.42
CA ALA A 84 11.58 25.13 16.83
C ALA A 84 11.90 25.15 18.33
N SER A 85 13.12 24.77 18.69
CA SER A 85 13.66 25.00 20.02
C SER A 85 14.89 25.85 19.86
N PHE A 86 14.71 27.17 19.92
CA PHE A 86 15.61 27.99 20.71
C PHE A 86 14.79 29.00 21.52
N PHE A 87 14.91 28.80 22.83
CA PHE A 87 14.87 29.77 23.91
C PHE A 87 14.81 31.23 23.44
N SER A 88 13.73 31.92 23.81
CA SER A 88 13.90 33.30 24.25
C SER A 88 14.83 33.27 25.45
N LYS A 89 15.88 34.10 25.45
CA LYS A 89 16.51 34.52 26.71
C LYS A 89 15.43 35.18 27.57
N THR A 90 14.84 34.40 28.46
CA THR A 90 14.31 34.85 29.74
C THR A 90 14.74 33.78 30.73
N ASP A 91 15.62 34.17 31.63
CA ASP A 91 16.35 33.32 32.54
C ASP A 91 15.44 32.44 33.43
N ASP A 92 15.86 31.17 33.50
CA ASP A 92 15.91 30.23 34.62
C ASP A 92 14.63 29.76 35.37
N PRO A 93 14.36 28.44 35.38
CA PRO A 93 13.56 27.76 36.37
C PRO A 93 14.43 26.88 37.29
N THR A 94 14.58 27.24 38.56
CA THR A 94 14.48 26.34 39.73
C THR A 94 14.92 27.06 41.00
N THR A 95 14.05 27.13 42.01
CA THR A 95 14.36 26.73 43.41
C THR A 95 13.18 26.94 44.33
N HIS A 96 13.18 26.12 45.37
CA HIS A 96 12.26 26.03 46.49
C HIS A 96 11.97 27.35 47.24
N LEU A 97 10.95 27.25 48.08
CA LEU A 97 10.73 27.95 49.35
C LEU A 97 10.09 29.34 49.29
N ASP A 98 8.87 29.33 49.82
CA ASP A 98 8.41 30.15 50.94
C ASP A 98 7.26 31.12 50.66
N THR A 99 6.19 30.83 51.38
CA THR A 99 5.04 31.68 51.62
C THR A 99 5.49 32.93 52.37
N SER A 100 5.43 34.09 51.74
CA SER A 100 5.00 35.36 52.36
C SER A 100 5.45 36.54 51.51
N SER A 101 4.65 37.61 51.60
CA SER A 101 4.92 38.95 51.10
C SER A 101 4.73 39.13 49.58
N CYS A 102 4.12 40.18 49.05
CA CYS A 102 3.36 41.29 49.60
C CYS A 102 2.92 42.09 48.37
N LEU A 103 1.66 42.52 48.37
CA LEU A 103 1.14 43.79 47.82
C LEU A 103 1.89 44.44 46.63
N CYS A 104 1.17 44.66 45.51
CA CYS A 104 0.69 46.01 45.21
C CYS A 104 -0.19 46.09 43.95
N CYS A 105 -1.37 46.69 44.16
CA CYS A 105 -2.13 47.55 43.25
C CYS A 105 -3.18 46.95 42.31
N ALA A 106 -4.42 47.20 42.76
CA ALA A 106 -5.74 47.05 42.16
C ALA A 106 -6.04 48.13 41.06
N PRO A 107 -7.27 48.19 40.48
CA PRO A 107 -7.58 48.59 39.09
C PRO A 107 -8.09 50.04 38.89
N ARG A 108 -8.13 50.55 37.64
CA ARG A 108 -8.93 51.72 37.18
C ARG A 108 -9.30 51.57 35.68
N ARG A 109 -10.58 51.45 35.28
CA ARG A 109 -11.67 52.45 35.04
C ARG A 109 -11.49 53.37 33.80
N ALA A 110 -12.39 53.12 32.82
CA ALA A 110 -13.29 54.03 32.07
C ALA A 110 -12.76 55.24 31.25
N ALA A 111 -13.15 55.30 29.97
CA ALA A 111 -13.77 56.48 29.30
C ALA A 111 -14.29 56.16 27.87
N GLN A 112 -15.59 56.34 27.63
CA GLN A 112 -16.23 56.81 26.36
C GLN A 112 -16.45 58.34 26.49
N PRO A 113 -17.01 59.16 25.54
CA PRO A 113 -17.64 58.95 24.20
C PRO A 113 -17.06 59.95 23.12
N GLN A 114 -17.46 60.08 21.83
CA GLN A 114 -18.72 60.58 21.19
C GLN A 114 -18.61 60.46 19.63
N ILE A 115 -19.68 60.03 18.90
CA ILE A 115 -20.63 60.81 18.01
C ILE A 115 -19.92 61.40 16.75
N GLU A 116 -20.28 61.17 15.47
CA GLU A 116 -21.58 61.30 14.78
C GLU A 116 -21.63 60.62 13.37
N SER A 117 -22.86 60.53 12.86
CA SER A 117 -23.45 59.96 11.62
C SER A 117 -22.74 60.17 10.25
N THR A 118 -22.90 59.30 9.24
CA THR A 118 -24.07 59.33 8.34
C THR A 118 -24.19 58.10 7.41
N SER A 119 -25.40 57.53 7.41
CA SER A 119 -26.19 56.94 6.29
C SER A 119 -25.53 56.14 5.15
N SER A 120 -25.90 54.87 5.03
CA SER A 120 -26.97 54.46 4.08
C SER A 120 -27.38 52.99 4.27
N SER A 121 -28.67 52.87 4.61
CA SER A 121 -29.57 51.73 4.60
C SER A 121 -29.27 50.54 3.66
N ARG A 122 -29.41 49.31 4.18
CA ARG A 122 -30.65 48.50 4.04
C ARG A 122 -30.60 47.20 4.87
N THR A 123 -31.48 47.20 5.88
CA THR A 123 -32.36 46.12 6.36
C THR A 123 -31.78 44.77 6.76
N ILE A 124 -31.81 44.53 8.07
CA ILE A 124 -31.85 43.22 8.74
C ILE A 124 -33.32 42.81 8.86
N ASN A 125 -33.64 41.55 8.55
CA ASN A 125 -34.72 40.76 9.15
C ASN A 125 -34.09 39.36 9.37
N SER A 126 -33.88 38.92 10.62
CA SER A 126 -34.80 38.05 11.39
C SER A 126 -35.09 36.76 10.59
N GLU A 127 -34.76 35.55 11.02
CA GLU A 127 -35.07 34.90 12.29
C GLU A 127 -34.22 33.62 12.43
N LEU A 128 -34.11 33.13 13.67
CA LEU A 128 -33.66 31.79 13.98
C LEU A 128 -34.47 30.73 13.19
N SER A 129 -33.78 29.82 12.52
CA SER A 129 -34.21 28.42 12.46
C SER A 129 -33.00 27.51 12.28
N SER A 130 -33.02 26.43 13.06
CA SER A 130 -32.15 25.26 13.02
C SER A 130 -31.83 24.79 11.60
N VAL A 131 -30.55 24.60 11.29
CA VAL A 131 -30.13 23.67 10.23
C VAL A 131 -28.95 22.86 10.75
N ASP A 132 -29.29 21.74 11.39
CA ASP A 132 -28.56 20.50 11.14
C ASP A 132 -28.61 20.25 9.64
N SER A 133 -27.46 20.27 8.99
CA SER A 133 -27.31 19.59 7.71
C SER A 133 -25.93 18.98 7.64
N ALA A 134 -25.90 17.69 7.98
CA ALA A 134 -24.99 16.74 7.40
C ALA A 134 -24.73 17.10 5.93
N ALA A 135 -23.46 17.27 5.57
CA ALA A 135 -23.06 17.18 4.18
C ALA A 135 -23.23 15.71 3.76
N GLU A 136 -24.46 15.36 3.39
CA GLU A 136 -24.77 14.22 2.52
C GLU A 136 -24.01 14.44 1.21
N LEU A 137 -22.79 13.91 1.14
CA LEU A 137 -22.15 13.66 -0.14
C LEU A 137 -22.87 12.46 -0.75
N ALA A 138 -23.80 12.77 -1.65
CA ALA A 138 -24.46 11.85 -2.53
C ALA A 138 -23.43 10.92 -3.20
N ASN A 139 -23.36 9.68 -2.70
CA ASN A 139 -22.87 8.53 -3.44
C ASN A 139 -23.94 8.16 -4.47
N THR A 140 -24.09 8.99 -5.50
CA THR A 140 -24.68 8.54 -6.77
C THR A 140 -23.70 7.54 -7.39
N PRO A 141 -24.18 6.52 -8.13
CA PRO A 141 -23.29 5.69 -8.92
C PRO A 141 -22.60 6.63 -9.90
N VAL A 142 -21.28 6.80 -9.75
CA VAL A 142 -20.47 7.37 -10.82
C VAL A 142 -20.49 6.32 -11.91
N VAL A 143 -21.47 6.41 -12.81
CA VAL A 143 -21.34 5.84 -14.16
C VAL A 143 -20.30 6.73 -14.82
N PRO A 144 -19.07 6.23 -15.09
CA PRO A 144 -18.05 7.06 -15.70
C PRO A 144 -18.56 7.54 -17.06
N THR A 145 -18.70 8.85 -17.21
CA THR A 145 -18.82 9.50 -18.51
C THR A 145 -17.54 9.20 -19.30
N SER A 146 -17.66 8.37 -20.35
CA SER A 146 -16.61 7.96 -21.30
C SER A 146 -15.23 7.69 -20.69
N GLN A 147 -15.00 6.46 -20.23
CA GLN A 147 -13.65 6.03 -19.84
C GLN A 147 -12.67 6.21 -21.01
N PRO A 148 -11.47 6.79 -20.79
CA PRO A 148 -10.43 6.76 -21.80
C PRO A 148 -10.07 5.28 -22.05
N PRO A 149 -10.00 4.83 -23.31
CA PRO A 149 -9.72 3.44 -23.59
C PRO A 149 -8.30 3.08 -23.13
N ARG A 150 -8.13 1.88 -22.56
CA ARG A 150 -6.81 1.26 -22.47
C ARG A 150 -6.28 1.12 -23.90
N ILE A 151 -5.02 1.48 -24.11
CA ILE A 151 -4.38 1.55 -25.43
C ILE A 151 -3.28 0.49 -25.55
N ALA A 152 -3.06 0.01 -26.77
CA ALA A 152 -1.89 -0.78 -27.08
C ALA A 152 -0.73 0.16 -27.40
N ALA A 153 0.45 -0.11 -26.85
CA ALA A 153 1.58 0.77 -27.04
C ALA A 153 2.11 0.82 -28.49
N ALA A 154 1.86 -0.24 -29.27
CA ALA A 154 2.15 -0.24 -30.71
C ALA A 154 1.33 0.82 -31.50
N ASP A 155 0.22 1.32 -30.94
CA ASP A 155 -0.65 2.29 -31.63
C ASP A 155 -0.21 3.75 -31.41
N LEU A 156 0.66 4.04 -30.43
CA LEU A 156 0.92 5.40 -29.95
C LEU A 156 2.41 5.77 -29.79
N ASP A 157 3.33 5.00 -30.37
CA ASP A 157 4.77 5.28 -30.36
C ASP A 157 5.30 5.66 -28.97
N PHE A 158 5.19 4.72 -28.02
CA PHE A 158 5.74 4.88 -26.66
C PHE A 158 7.27 4.79 -26.62
N GLY A 159 7.96 4.76 -27.76
CA GLY A 159 9.40 4.46 -27.82
C GLY A 159 9.76 3.08 -27.27
N LEU A 160 8.79 2.15 -27.21
CA LEU A 160 8.95 0.79 -26.69
C LEU A 160 8.60 -0.22 -27.78
N GLU A 161 9.45 -1.23 -27.97
CA GLU A 161 9.22 -2.31 -28.93
C GLU A 161 8.34 -3.40 -28.32
N VAL A 162 7.56 -4.09 -29.18
CA VAL A 162 6.89 -5.33 -28.78
C VAL A 162 7.95 -6.39 -28.48
N ASP A 163 7.80 -7.08 -27.35
CA ASP A 163 8.70 -8.18 -26.99
C ASP A 163 8.43 -9.41 -27.87
N ALA A 164 9.23 -9.55 -28.94
CA ALA A 164 9.09 -10.65 -29.89
C ALA A 164 9.25 -12.03 -29.24
N ALA A 165 10.15 -12.16 -28.25
CA ALA A 165 10.37 -13.42 -27.54
C ALA A 165 9.17 -13.81 -26.68
N ALA A 166 8.49 -12.83 -26.06
CA ALA A 166 7.22 -13.08 -25.39
C ALA A 166 6.15 -13.59 -26.37
N HIS A 167 6.06 -13.01 -27.57
CA HIS A 167 5.08 -13.43 -28.57
C HIS A 167 5.34 -14.86 -29.11
N GLU A 168 6.60 -15.18 -29.43
CA GLU A 168 7.00 -16.52 -29.89
C GLU A 168 6.70 -17.61 -28.84
N ARG A 169 6.90 -17.33 -27.55
CA ARG A 169 6.60 -18.27 -26.47
C ARG A 169 5.15 -18.72 -26.43
N TRP A 170 4.21 -17.81 -26.71
CA TRP A 170 2.79 -18.16 -26.78
C TRP A 170 2.46 -19.07 -27.97
N ALA A 171 3.12 -18.87 -29.11
CA ALA A 171 2.96 -19.76 -30.27
C ALA A 171 3.45 -21.19 -29.98
N ASP A 172 4.47 -21.35 -29.12
CA ASP A 172 4.96 -22.67 -28.69
C ASP A 172 4.18 -23.27 -27.52
N PHE A 173 3.45 -22.45 -26.75
CA PHE A 173 2.55 -22.92 -25.70
C PHE A 173 1.36 -23.71 -26.30
N VAL A 174 0.86 -23.24 -27.44
CA VAL A 174 -0.23 -23.85 -28.22
C VAL A 174 0.06 -25.29 -28.66
N LYS A 175 1.32 -25.61 -28.99
CA LYS A 175 1.69 -26.90 -29.60
C LYS A 175 1.76 -28.06 -28.59
N ARG A 176 1.86 -27.76 -27.29
CA ARG A 176 2.29 -28.73 -26.26
C ARG A 176 1.17 -29.40 -25.48
N HIS A 177 -0.09 -29.02 -25.69
CA HIS A 177 -1.19 -29.46 -24.81
C HIS A 177 -2.30 -30.16 -25.60
N ALA A 178 -2.44 -31.46 -25.36
CA ALA A 178 -3.61 -32.25 -25.72
C ALA A 178 -4.47 -32.41 -24.46
N ALA A 179 -5.61 -31.71 -24.40
CA ALA A 179 -6.49 -31.69 -23.24
C ALA A 179 -7.10 -33.07 -22.91
N HIS A 180 -7.42 -33.30 -21.64
CA HIS A 180 -7.99 -34.56 -21.14
C HIS A 180 -9.53 -34.59 -21.18
N ASP A 181 -10.22 -33.44 -21.18
CA ASP A 181 -11.68 -33.30 -21.34
C ASP A 181 -12.10 -32.08 -22.19
N ASP A 182 -13.39 -32.02 -22.56
CA ASP A 182 -13.96 -30.97 -23.45
C ASP A 182 -13.97 -29.57 -22.82
N ALA A 183 -14.05 -29.45 -21.49
CA ALA A 183 -14.14 -28.16 -20.80
C ALA A 183 -12.76 -27.49 -20.69
N GLU A 184 -11.73 -28.28 -20.34
CA GLU A 184 -10.33 -27.85 -20.38
C GLU A 184 -9.90 -27.47 -21.80
N ARG A 185 -10.29 -28.29 -22.78
CA ARG A 185 -10.03 -27.99 -24.20
C ARG A 185 -10.63 -26.65 -24.62
N LYS A 186 -11.89 -26.39 -24.28
CA LYS A 186 -12.56 -25.13 -24.60
C LYS A 186 -11.86 -23.94 -23.92
N MET A 187 -11.45 -24.07 -22.66
CA MET A 187 -10.71 -23.02 -21.97
C MET A 187 -9.37 -22.74 -22.68
N PHE A 188 -8.67 -23.79 -23.11
CA PHE A 188 -7.40 -23.68 -23.83
C PHE A 188 -7.56 -22.97 -25.17
N GLU A 189 -8.56 -23.35 -25.99
CA GLU A 189 -8.86 -22.70 -27.26
C GLU A 189 -9.17 -21.20 -27.08
N LEU A 190 -9.89 -20.84 -26.01
CA LEU A 190 -10.17 -19.44 -25.67
C LEU A 190 -8.91 -18.69 -25.22
N ALA A 191 -8.08 -19.30 -24.38
CA ALA A 191 -6.82 -18.73 -23.93
C ALA A 191 -5.84 -18.50 -25.08
N GLN A 192 -5.76 -19.44 -26.03
CA GLN A 192 -4.98 -19.29 -27.24
C GLN A 192 -5.45 -18.08 -28.06
N ARG A 193 -6.76 -17.95 -28.29
CA ARG A 193 -7.32 -16.78 -28.99
C ARG A 193 -7.00 -15.48 -28.25
N CYS A 194 -7.01 -15.47 -26.92
CA CYS A 194 -6.56 -14.31 -26.13
C CYS A 194 -5.08 -14.00 -26.37
N ALA A 195 -4.22 -15.02 -26.38
CA ALA A 195 -2.78 -14.88 -26.55
C ALA A 195 -2.39 -14.26 -27.90
N ASP A 196 -3.13 -14.55 -28.97
CA ASP A 196 -2.94 -13.94 -30.30
C ASP A 196 -3.06 -12.41 -30.27
N HIS A 197 -3.79 -11.87 -29.28
CA HIS A 197 -3.99 -10.43 -29.07
C HIS A 197 -3.07 -9.82 -28.01
N LEU A 198 -2.35 -10.62 -27.20
CA LEU A 198 -1.45 -10.10 -26.17
C LEU A 198 -0.27 -9.37 -26.81
N ARG A 199 0.06 -8.20 -26.27
CA ARG A 199 1.19 -7.39 -26.73
C ARG A 199 1.99 -6.94 -25.52
N PHE A 200 3.00 -7.72 -25.12
CA PHE A 200 3.95 -7.28 -24.10
C PHE A 200 4.97 -6.33 -24.70
N LEU A 201 5.37 -5.31 -23.94
CA LEU A 201 6.43 -4.39 -24.30
C LEU A 201 7.77 -4.86 -23.75
N LYS A 202 8.84 -4.56 -24.49
CA LYS A 202 10.19 -4.52 -23.97
C LYS A 202 10.34 -3.26 -23.12
N LEU A 203 10.14 -3.40 -21.82
CA LEU A 203 10.27 -2.32 -20.86
C LEU A 203 11.75 -2.07 -20.51
N VAL A 204 12.07 -0.84 -20.11
CA VAL A 204 13.42 -0.42 -19.72
C VAL A 204 13.38 0.42 -18.45
N VAL A 205 14.51 0.51 -17.75
CA VAL A 205 14.73 1.49 -16.68
C VAL A 205 15.19 2.79 -17.33
N LEU A 206 14.46 3.89 -17.11
CA LEU A 206 14.81 5.20 -17.65
C LEU A 206 15.62 6.02 -16.64
N GLY A 207 16.49 6.90 -17.15
CA GLY A 207 17.20 7.89 -16.35
C GLY A 207 16.27 9.00 -15.84
N GLU A 208 16.74 9.76 -14.84
CA GLU A 208 15.96 10.84 -14.24
C GLU A 208 15.56 11.92 -15.25
N GLU A 209 16.43 12.26 -16.20
CA GLU A 209 16.16 13.30 -17.20
C GLU A 209 15.03 12.86 -18.15
N GLU A 210 15.06 11.61 -18.61
CA GLU A 210 14.03 11.05 -19.49
C GLU A 210 12.71 10.85 -18.77
N LEU A 211 12.72 10.35 -17.53
CA LEU A 211 11.52 10.29 -16.68
C LEU A 211 10.91 11.68 -16.49
N HIS A 212 11.75 12.68 -16.22
CA HIS A 212 11.30 14.05 -16.06
C HIS A 212 10.66 14.60 -17.34
N LYS A 213 11.28 14.35 -18.50
CA LYS A 213 10.72 14.74 -19.81
C LYS A 213 9.38 14.05 -20.08
N GLU A 214 9.29 12.74 -19.83
CA GLU A 214 8.06 11.95 -19.99
C GLU A 214 6.94 12.50 -19.10
N GLN A 215 7.22 12.70 -17.80
CA GLN A 215 6.25 13.18 -16.81
C GLN A 215 5.87 14.66 -16.97
N GLN A 216 6.76 15.51 -17.46
CA GLN A 216 6.46 16.93 -17.74
C GLN A 216 5.67 17.13 -19.03
N SER A 217 5.75 16.18 -19.95
CA SER A 217 4.84 16.15 -21.08
C SER A 217 3.44 15.96 -20.48
N LYS A 218 2.59 16.98 -20.53
CA LYS A 218 1.25 17.00 -19.88
C LYS A 218 0.25 16.00 -20.49
N ARG A 219 0.72 14.96 -21.18
CA ARG A 219 -0.11 13.99 -21.87
C ARG A 219 -0.08 12.70 -21.08
N LYS A 220 -1.23 12.32 -20.53
CA LYS A 220 -1.49 10.97 -20.02
C LYS A 220 -1.16 9.87 -21.05
N GLU A 221 -1.16 10.23 -22.34
CA GLU A 221 -0.77 9.38 -23.47
C GLU A 221 0.74 9.09 -23.55
N CYS A 222 1.58 9.82 -22.82
CA CYS A 222 3.04 9.63 -22.86
C CYS A 222 3.58 8.75 -21.72
N CYS A 223 2.73 8.31 -20.80
CA CYS A 223 3.08 7.40 -19.70
C CYS A 223 2.30 6.07 -19.83
N LEU A 224 2.75 5.04 -19.13
CA LEU A 224 2.18 3.69 -19.20
C LEU A 224 0.86 3.51 -18.41
N GLU A 225 0.27 4.54 -17.80
CA GLU A 225 -1.02 4.43 -17.08
C GLU A 225 -2.15 3.90 -17.95
N LEU A 226 -2.21 4.30 -19.23
CA LEU A 226 -3.25 3.86 -20.17
C LEU A 226 -2.90 2.55 -20.88
N TYR A 227 -1.65 2.12 -20.79
CA TYR A 227 -1.19 0.93 -21.48
C TYR A 227 -1.68 -0.34 -20.75
N SER A 228 -2.09 -1.33 -21.54
CA SER A 228 -2.32 -2.68 -21.07
C SER A 228 -1.94 -3.69 -22.17
N PRO A 229 -1.20 -4.77 -21.85
CA PRO A 229 -0.95 -5.86 -22.79
C PRO A 229 -2.23 -6.53 -23.32
N TYR A 230 -3.35 -6.33 -22.63
CA TYR A 230 -4.66 -6.95 -22.85
C TYR A 230 -5.62 -6.03 -23.62
N ALA A 231 -5.17 -4.81 -23.98
CA ALA A 231 -6.02 -3.80 -24.61
C ALA A 231 -6.65 -4.25 -25.95
N LYS A 232 -5.95 -5.11 -26.70
CA LYS A 232 -6.44 -5.65 -28.00
C LYS A 232 -7.29 -6.91 -27.87
N ILE A 233 -7.40 -7.51 -26.69
CA ILE A 233 -8.28 -8.68 -26.48
C ILE A 233 -9.73 -8.16 -26.48
N PRO A 234 -10.60 -8.62 -27.40
CA PRO A 234 -12.00 -8.20 -27.41
C PRO A 234 -12.68 -8.49 -26.07
N MET A 235 -13.49 -7.57 -25.56
CA MET A 235 -14.18 -7.74 -24.27
C MET A 235 -15.04 -9.01 -24.21
N LYS A 236 -15.67 -9.37 -25.35
CA LYS A 236 -16.39 -10.65 -25.49
C LYS A 236 -15.48 -11.85 -25.23
N LEU A 237 -14.26 -11.84 -25.76
CA LEU A 237 -13.31 -12.92 -25.59
C LEU A 237 -12.76 -12.98 -24.15
N LYS A 238 -12.49 -11.82 -23.51
CA LYS A 238 -12.17 -11.77 -22.07
C LYS A 238 -13.28 -12.40 -21.23
N THR A 239 -14.52 -12.10 -21.56
CA THR A 239 -15.70 -12.65 -20.87
C THR A 239 -15.82 -14.16 -21.08
N GLU A 240 -15.61 -14.65 -22.31
CA GLU A 240 -15.65 -16.08 -22.63
C GLU A 240 -14.57 -16.86 -21.90
N VAL A 241 -13.31 -16.39 -21.89
CA VAL A 241 -12.20 -17.10 -21.22
C VAL A 241 -12.38 -17.13 -19.70
N VAL A 242 -12.83 -16.02 -19.10
CA VAL A 242 -13.13 -15.95 -17.66
C VAL A 242 -14.28 -16.90 -17.32
N ALA A 243 -15.36 -16.92 -18.11
CA ALA A 243 -16.47 -17.84 -17.89
C ALA A 243 -16.06 -19.31 -18.02
N ALA A 244 -15.21 -19.64 -18.99
CA ALA A 244 -14.66 -20.99 -19.14
C ALA A 244 -13.79 -21.38 -17.94
N ALA A 245 -12.95 -20.47 -17.46
CA ALA A 245 -12.13 -20.69 -16.27
C ALA A 245 -12.98 -20.90 -15.01
N CYS A 246 -14.04 -20.12 -14.83
CA CYS A 246 -14.96 -20.27 -13.71
C CYS A 246 -15.68 -21.64 -13.66
N ALA A 247 -15.85 -22.29 -14.82
CA ALA A 247 -16.45 -23.62 -14.90
C ALA A 247 -15.52 -24.75 -14.43
N LEU A 248 -14.21 -24.50 -14.38
CA LEU A 248 -13.22 -25.46 -13.90
C LEU A 248 -12.82 -25.14 -12.45
N PRO A 249 -12.90 -26.08 -11.49
CA PRO A 249 -12.66 -25.78 -10.08
C PRO A 249 -11.30 -25.15 -9.78
N GLN A 250 -10.21 -25.69 -10.34
CA GLN A 250 -8.86 -25.17 -10.09
C GLN A 250 -8.63 -23.82 -10.77
N ALA A 251 -9.10 -23.64 -12.00
CA ALA A 251 -9.00 -22.36 -12.70
C ALA A 251 -9.83 -21.28 -11.98
N SER A 252 -11.06 -21.58 -11.56
CA SER A 252 -11.89 -20.67 -10.77
C SER A 252 -11.19 -20.20 -9.48
N ARG A 253 -10.47 -21.10 -8.81
CA ARG A 253 -9.64 -20.79 -7.64
C ARG A 253 -8.41 -19.95 -7.99
N ALA A 254 -7.73 -20.25 -9.10
CA ALA A 254 -6.63 -19.44 -9.60
C ALA A 254 -7.06 -18.00 -9.93
N LEU A 255 -8.20 -17.83 -10.61
CA LEU A 255 -8.81 -16.51 -10.84
C LEU A 255 -9.15 -15.82 -9.51
N GLY A 256 -9.75 -16.58 -8.59
CA GLY A 256 -10.08 -16.10 -7.26
C GLY A 256 -8.86 -15.55 -6.52
N ALA A 257 -7.71 -16.20 -6.61
CA ALA A 257 -6.48 -15.74 -5.96
C ALA A 257 -6.00 -14.38 -6.49
N VAL A 258 -5.94 -14.21 -7.81
CA VAL A 258 -5.46 -12.97 -8.44
C VAL A 258 -6.46 -11.82 -8.25
N VAL A 259 -7.76 -12.08 -8.43
CA VAL A 259 -8.81 -11.06 -8.24
C VAL A 259 -9.00 -10.75 -6.77
N GLY A 260 -8.88 -11.75 -5.90
CA GLY A 260 -8.99 -11.61 -4.46
C GLY A 260 -7.89 -10.72 -3.87
N MET A 261 -6.66 -10.81 -4.42
CA MET A 261 -5.55 -9.90 -4.11
C MET A 261 -5.95 -8.43 -4.30
N THR A 262 -6.41 -8.08 -5.51
CA THR A 262 -6.76 -6.70 -5.88
C THR A 262 -8.03 -6.21 -5.20
N VAL A 263 -8.98 -7.12 -4.92
CA VAL A 263 -10.19 -6.80 -4.14
C VAL A 263 -9.83 -6.54 -2.67
N GLY A 264 -8.94 -7.34 -2.09
CA GLY A 264 -8.46 -7.14 -0.72
C GLY A 264 -7.79 -5.79 -0.55
N ASP A 265 -6.83 -5.49 -1.42
CA ASP A 265 -6.16 -4.18 -1.54
C ASP A 265 -7.19 -3.04 -1.64
N ALA A 266 -8.07 -3.07 -2.66
CA ALA A 266 -9.01 -1.98 -2.91
C ALA A 266 -10.03 -1.75 -1.76
N LEU A 267 -10.31 -2.78 -0.96
CA LEU A 267 -11.16 -2.67 0.24
C LEU A 267 -10.39 -2.16 1.46
N GLY A 268 -9.10 -2.52 1.60
CA GLY A 268 -8.24 -2.16 2.72
C GLY A 268 -7.61 -0.77 2.59
N ALA A 269 -7.24 -0.35 1.39
CA ALA A 269 -6.53 0.92 1.13
C ALA A 269 -7.19 2.18 1.73
N PRO A 270 -8.53 2.31 1.78
CA PRO A 270 -9.16 3.45 2.45
C PRO A 270 -9.01 3.49 3.98
N PHE A 271 -8.60 2.38 4.60
CA PHE A 271 -8.47 2.19 6.05
C PHE A 271 -7.02 2.12 6.53
N GLU A 272 -6.07 2.14 5.60
CA GLU A 272 -4.65 2.14 5.91
C GLU A 272 -4.26 3.40 6.73
N PHE A 273 -3.30 3.24 7.64
CA PHE A 273 -2.84 4.24 8.61
C PHE A 273 -3.87 4.68 9.65
N LEU A 274 -5.01 3.98 9.77
CA LEU A 274 -5.87 4.09 10.93
C LEU A 274 -5.34 3.23 12.07
N ASP A 275 -5.56 3.67 13.30
CA ASP A 275 -5.07 2.99 14.50
C ASP A 275 -5.50 1.51 14.52
N ALA A 276 -4.52 0.61 14.64
CA ALA A 276 -4.74 -0.83 14.66
C ALA A 276 -5.59 -1.27 15.86
N VAL A 277 -6.50 -2.22 15.62
CA VAL A 277 -7.45 -2.72 16.63
C VAL A 277 -7.67 -4.22 16.51
N ASP A 278 -7.90 -4.90 17.63
CA ASP A 278 -8.33 -6.30 17.65
C ASP A 278 -9.82 -6.48 17.33
N GLU A 279 -10.65 -5.52 17.73
CA GLU A 279 -12.09 -5.51 17.47
C GLU A 279 -12.56 -4.09 17.11
N VAL A 280 -13.29 -3.93 16.00
CA VAL A 280 -13.87 -2.63 15.65
C VAL A 280 -15.20 -2.44 16.36
N GLY A 281 -15.22 -1.56 17.36
CA GLY A 281 -16.44 -1.13 18.02
C GLY A 281 -17.38 -0.36 17.08
N ALA A 282 -18.68 -0.31 17.39
CA ALA A 282 -19.70 0.34 16.57
C ALA A 282 -19.47 1.84 16.29
N SER A 283 -18.65 2.51 17.11
CA SER A 283 -18.32 3.94 17.02
C SER A 283 -17.00 4.25 16.28
N ARG A 284 -16.25 3.23 15.82
CA ARG A 284 -14.97 3.40 15.11
C ARG A 284 -15.14 3.19 13.60
N SER A 285 -14.19 3.72 12.82
CA SER A 285 -14.12 3.51 11.37
C SER A 285 -14.05 2.02 11.06
N ARG A 286 -15.05 1.49 10.35
CA ARG A 286 -15.12 0.09 9.91
C ARG A 286 -15.55 0.00 8.45
N PHE A 287 -15.13 -1.06 7.79
CA PHE A 287 -15.75 -1.46 6.53
C PHE A 287 -17.03 -2.27 6.81
N ASP A 288 -18.16 -1.80 6.26
CA ASP A 288 -19.45 -2.48 6.36
C ASP A 288 -19.89 -2.97 4.98
N LEU A 289 -19.84 -4.29 4.81
CA LEU A 289 -20.21 -4.95 3.55
C LEU A 289 -21.69 -4.80 3.19
N HIS A 290 -22.59 -4.77 4.18
CA HIS A 290 -24.03 -4.64 3.93
C HIS A 290 -24.35 -3.27 3.35
N LYS A 291 -23.74 -2.23 3.92
CA LYS A 291 -23.87 -0.87 3.39
C LYS A 291 -23.04 -0.66 2.13
N PHE A 292 -22.05 -1.52 1.89
CA PHE A 292 -21.01 -1.35 0.86
C PHE A 292 -20.47 0.09 0.86
N LYS A 293 -20.30 0.63 2.07
CA LYS A 293 -19.91 2.00 2.33
C LYS A 293 -18.93 1.98 3.50
N GLY A 294 -17.77 2.58 3.30
CA GLY A 294 -16.93 3.03 4.40
C GLY A 294 -17.35 4.44 4.82
N PHE A 295 -17.28 4.73 6.11
CA PHE A 295 -17.12 6.12 6.55
C PHE A 295 -15.62 6.40 6.51
N TYR A 296 -15.18 7.36 5.68
CA TYR A 296 -13.78 7.56 5.32
C TYR A 296 -13.18 8.83 5.95
N PRO A 297 -12.75 8.83 7.23
CA PRO A 297 -12.13 10.03 7.77
C PRO A 297 -10.68 10.25 7.25
N ARG A 298 -9.97 9.21 6.76
CA ARG A 298 -8.55 9.33 6.33
C ARG A 298 -8.12 8.35 5.22
N ASN A 299 -8.80 8.31 4.07
CA ASN A 299 -8.28 7.64 2.87
C ASN A 299 -7.03 8.40 2.34
N ARG A 300 -5.85 8.05 2.86
CA ARG A 300 -4.59 8.80 2.62
C ARG A 300 -4.19 8.77 1.16
N PHE A 301 -4.39 7.63 0.49
CA PHE A 301 -4.10 7.49 -0.93
C PHE A 301 -5.13 8.16 -1.83
N ARG A 302 -6.32 8.53 -1.32
CA ARG A 302 -7.43 9.10 -2.10
C ARG A 302 -7.90 8.16 -3.23
N VAL A 303 -7.85 6.86 -3.00
CA VAL A 303 -8.36 5.86 -3.95
C VAL A 303 -9.88 5.93 -4.03
N LYS A 304 -10.43 5.80 -5.24
CA LYS A 304 -11.86 5.62 -5.47
C LYS A 304 -12.23 4.15 -5.25
N ARG A 305 -13.52 3.89 -5.11
CA ARG A 305 -14.05 2.53 -4.95
C ARG A 305 -13.55 1.62 -6.09
N GLY A 306 -12.94 0.50 -5.72
CA GLY A 306 -12.41 -0.51 -6.64
C GLY A 306 -11.02 -0.19 -7.20
N GLN A 307 -10.42 0.96 -6.86
CA GLN A 307 -9.01 1.22 -7.17
C GLN A 307 -8.12 0.56 -6.14
N TRP A 308 -7.04 -0.05 -6.62
CA TRP A 308 -6.00 -0.73 -5.86
C TRP A 308 -4.73 0.13 -5.74
N THR A 309 -3.78 -0.30 -4.92
CA THR A 309 -2.51 0.38 -4.60
C THR A 309 -1.31 -0.39 -5.20
N ASP A 310 -0.16 -0.36 -4.53
CA ASP A 310 1.03 -1.09 -4.93
C ASP A 310 0.87 -2.61 -4.83
N ASP A 311 0.07 -3.12 -3.89
CA ASP A 311 -0.17 -4.55 -3.72
C ASP A 311 -0.69 -5.19 -5.01
N GLY A 312 -1.80 -4.64 -5.51
CA GLY A 312 -2.40 -5.04 -6.77
C GLY A 312 -1.48 -4.75 -7.94
N SER A 313 -0.91 -3.54 -8.02
CA SER A 313 -0.11 -3.12 -9.18
C SER A 313 1.17 -3.96 -9.35
N MET A 314 1.89 -4.22 -8.26
CA MET A 314 3.07 -5.10 -8.26
C MET A 314 2.69 -6.56 -8.49
N GLY A 315 1.53 -7.01 -7.98
CA GLY A 315 1.00 -8.34 -8.30
C GLY A 315 0.73 -8.49 -9.80
N LEU A 316 0.14 -7.49 -10.45
CA LEU A 316 -0.07 -7.52 -11.90
C LEU A 316 1.24 -7.45 -12.69
N CYS A 317 2.25 -6.75 -12.18
CA CYS A 317 3.61 -6.81 -12.74
C CYS A 317 4.21 -8.21 -12.64
N LEU A 318 3.99 -8.93 -11.53
CA LEU A 318 4.42 -10.31 -11.37
C LEU A 318 3.68 -11.27 -12.33
N ALA A 319 2.38 -11.06 -12.53
CA ALA A 319 1.61 -11.82 -13.53
C ALA A 319 2.18 -11.62 -14.94
N ASP A 320 2.46 -10.37 -15.30
CA ASP A 320 2.95 -10.05 -16.64
C ASP A 320 4.37 -10.56 -16.89
N THR A 321 5.26 -10.63 -15.88
CA THR A 321 6.57 -11.29 -16.07
C THR A 321 6.43 -12.78 -16.31
N LEU A 322 5.59 -13.49 -15.53
CA LEU A 322 5.38 -14.92 -15.69
C LEU A 322 4.81 -15.26 -17.08
N LEU A 323 3.85 -14.47 -17.55
CA LEU A 323 3.22 -14.65 -18.86
C LEU A 323 4.12 -14.24 -20.03
N ALA A 324 4.94 -13.20 -19.88
CA ALA A 324 5.85 -12.76 -20.94
C ALA A 324 7.09 -13.65 -21.06
N ARG A 325 7.59 -14.18 -19.95
CA ARG A 325 8.84 -14.96 -19.88
C ARG A 325 8.60 -16.47 -19.88
N GLY A 326 7.43 -16.93 -19.46
CA GLY A 326 7.12 -18.36 -19.29
C GLY A 326 7.74 -18.98 -18.03
N CYS A 327 8.34 -18.16 -17.19
CA CYS A 327 8.95 -18.48 -15.90
C CYS A 327 9.05 -17.21 -15.06
N TYR A 328 9.43 -17.34 -13.79
CA TYR A 328 9.79 -16.19 -12.99
C TYR A 328 11.15 -15.64 -13.44
N ASP A 329 11.20 -14.35 -13.73
CA ASP A 329 12.40 -13.60 -14.07
C ASP A 329 12.49 -12.38 -13.15
N GLY A 330 13.42 -12.41 -12.20
CA GLY A 330 13.56 -11.34 -11.22
C GLY A 330 14.00 -10.01 -11.83
N SER A 331 14.78 -10.05 -12.91
CA SER A 331 15.26 -8.85 -13.59
C SER A 331 14.08 -8.16 -14.30
N ASP A 332 13.30 -8.91 -15.07
CA ASP A 332 12.09 -8.41 -15.74
C ASP A 332 11.03 -7.94 -14.72
N ALA A 333 10.87 -8.65 -13.59
CA ALA A 333 9.98 -8.21 -12.50
C ALA A 333 10.38 -6.83 -11.95
N ARG A 334 11.67 -6.60 -11.67
CA ARG A 334 12.17 -5.31 -11.18
C ARG A 334 12.00 -4.19 -12.20
N VAL A 335 12.25 -4.46 -13.48
CA VAL A 335 11.97 -3.51 -14.57
C VAL A 335 10.48 -3.16 -14.62
N ARG A 336 9.57 -4.14 -14.48
CA ARG A 336 8.12 -3.87 -14.43
C ARG A 336 7.72 -3.05 -13.21
N PHE A 337 8.28 -3.33 -12.03
CA PHE A 337 8.03 -2.53 -10.83
C PHE A 337 8.51 -1.08 -10.99
N HIS A 338 9.66 -0.86 -11.65
CA HIS A 338 10.13 0.48 -11.99
C HIS A 338 9.14 1.22 -12.90
N ASN A 339 8.69 0.55 -13.96
CA ASN A 339 7.75 1.10 -14.91
C ASN A 339 6.36 1.31 -14.30
N TRP A 340 5.97 0.50 -13.32
CA TRP A 340 4.79 0.76 -12.50
C TRP A 340 4.96 2.07 -11.72
N TRP A 341 6.02 2.20 -10.92
CA TRP A 341 6.15 3.34 -10.04
C TRP A 341 6.35 4.66 -10.78
N PHE A 342 7.28 4.70 -11.74
CA PHE A 342 7.70 5.95 -12.39
C PHE A 342 6.88 6.31 -13.63
N ARG A 343 6.22 5.32 -14.25
CA ARG A 343 5.51 5.51 -15.52
C ARG A 343 4.07 4.99 -15.48
N GLY A 344 3.60 4.49 -14.34
CA GLY A 344 2.21 4.13 -14.11
C GLY A 344 1.73 2.81 -14.71
N TYR A 345 2.65 1.94 -15.14
CA TYR A 345 2.29 0.59 -15.63
C TYR A 345 1.45 -0.19 -14.61
N ASN A 346 0.36 -0.83 -15.03
CA ASN A 346 -0.56 -1.61 -14.17
C ASN A 346 -1.23 -0.84 -13.01
N ASN A 347 -1.24 0.50 -13.04
CA ASN A 347 -1.98 1.29 -12.06
C ASN A 347 -3.51 1.16 -12.17
N ALA A 348 -4.17 1.36 -11.04
CA ALA A 348 -5.63 1.50 -10.92
C ALA A 348 -6.19 2.78 -11.56
N PHE A 349 -5.32 3.71 -11.97
CA PHE A 349 -5.69 5.05 -12.43
C PHE A 349 -5.79 5.17 -13.96
N GLY A 350 -5.67 4.06 -14.70
CA GLY A 350 -5.79 4.08 -16.16
C GLY A 350 -7.07 4.75 -16.65
N ASN A 351 -8.19 4.53 -15.97
CA ASN A 351 -9.48 5.18 -16.30
C ASN A 351 -9.81 6.41 -15.44
N ASP A 352 -8.82 7.00 -14.75
CA ASP A 352 -8.97 8.17 -13.86
C ASP A 352 -8.17 9.38 -14.37
N ASP A 353 -8.50 10.60 -13.93
CA ASP A 353 -7.73 11.82 -14.24
C ASP A 353 -6.42 11.91 -13.42
N ARG A 354 -6.23 10.99 -12.47
CA ARG A 354 -5.03 10.91 -11.64
C ARG A 354 -3.85 10.34 -12.43
N VAL A 355 -2.69 10.98 -12.25
CA VAL A 355 -1.39 10.51 -12.74
C VAL A 355 -0.53 10.11 -11.55
N GLY A 356 0.30 9.09 -11.72
CA GLY A 356 1.25 8.63 -10.71
C GLY A 356 0.72 7.55 -9.76
N SER A 357 1.66 6.73 -9.33
CA SER A 357 1.45 5.54 -8.49
C SER A 357 1.36 5.88 -7.00
N VAL A 358 0.80 4.97 -6.20
CA VAL A 358 0.66 5.10 -4.74
C VAL A 358 1.15 3.85 -4.04
N GLY A 359 1.38 3.94 -2.73
CA GLY A 359 1.66 2.78 -1.88
C GLY A 359 3.14 2.38 -1.71
N LEU A 360 4.06 2.91 -2.52
CA LEU A 360 5.47 2.47 -2.49
C LEU A 360 6.12 2.44 -1.09
N GLY A 361 6.38 1.23 -0.63
CA GLY A 361 7.17 0.94 0.57
C GLY A 361 8.68 1.19 0.42
N GLY A 362 9.36 1.36 1.55
CA GLY A 362 10.79 1.71 1.62
C GLY A 362 11.72 0.71 0.90
N ASN A 363 11.61 -0.58 1.19
CA ASN A 363 12.44 -1.63 0.57
C ASN A 363 12.29 -1.66 -0.96
N VAL A 364 11.05 -1.52 -1.43
CA VAL A 364 10.77 -1.46 -2.87
C VAL A 364 11.42 -0.22 -3.46
N ALA A 365 11.27 0.94 -2.81
CA ALA A 365 11.89 2.19 -3.27
C ALA A 365 13.42 2.07 -3.41
N GLU A 366 14.09 1.48 -2.44
CA GLU A 366 15.54 1.26 -2.48
C GLU A 366 15.94 0.27 -3.59
N SER A 367 15.20 -0.84 -3.75
CA SER A 367 15.41 -1.75 -4.89
C SER A 367 15.27 -1.04 -6.22
N LEU A 368 14.28 -0.17 -6.39
CA LEU A 368 14.09 0.55 -7.64
C LEU A 368 15.20 1.57 -7.91
N ARG A 369 15.65 2.30 -6.87
CA ARG A 369 16.75 3.28 -6.98
C ARG A 369 18.11 2.64 -7.23
N SER A 370 18.29 1.37 -6.85
CA SER A 370 19.54 0.65 -7.06
C SER A 370 19.79 0.27 -8.53
N MET A 371 18.81 0.43 -9.42
CA MET A 371 18.91 -0.01 -10.81
C MET A 371 19.59 1.04 -11.68
N VAL A 372 20.42 0.58 -12.60
CA VAL A 372 21.11 1.44 -13.55
C VAL A 372 20.21 1.64 -14.79
N PRO A 373 19.99 2.88 -15.25
CA PRO A 373 19.22 3.15 -16.45
C PRO A 373 19.73 2.38 -17.67
N TYR A 374 18.81 1.82 -18.45
CA TYR A 374 19.05 1.06 -19.68
C TYR A 374 19.88 -0.24 -19.54
N GLU A 375 20.15 -0.67 -18.31
CA GLU A 375 20.78 -1.96 -18.03
C GLU A 375 19.76 -2.96 -17.48
N ASP A 376 19.96 -4.25 -17.75
CA ASP A 376 19.19 -5.31 -17.12
C ASP A 376 19.61 -5.41 -15.65
N PRO A 377 18.69 -5.17 -14.69
CA PRO A 377 19.04 -5.21 -13.27
C PRO A 377 19.36 -6.64 -12.85
N SER A 378 20.12 -6.80 -11.76
CA SER A 378 20.24 -8.10 -11.09
C SER A 378 18.86 -8.64 -10.70
N PRO A 379 18.61 -9.96 -10.74
CA PRO A 379 17.30 -10.51 -10.40
C PRO A 379 16.93 -10.29 -8.93
N ASN A 380 17.94 -10.14 -8.07
CA ASN A 380 17.80 -9.87 -6.66
C ASN A 380 18.29 -8.45 -6.33
N TYR A 381 17.61 -7.80 -5.40
CA TYR A 381 18.08 -6.61 -4.70
C TYR A 381 18.87 -7.06 -3.48
N GLU A 382 20.14 -6.67 -3.42
CA GLU A 382 21.04 -6.98 -2.32
C GLU A 382 21.22 -5.74 -1.44
N ALA A 383 21.07 -5.91 -0.14
CA ALA A 383 21.39 -4.90 0.86
C ALA A 383 22.04 -5.57 2.08
N LEU A 384 22.69 -4.77 2.92
CA LEU A 384 23.25 -5.25 4.20
C LEU A 384 22.17 -5.45 5.27
N THR A 385 20.96 -4.94 5.04
CA THR A 385 19.83 -5.04 5.96
C THR A 385 19.07 -6.35 5.73
N GLU A 386 18.56 -6.95 6.81
CA GLU A 386 17.64 -8.09 6.74
C GLU A 386 16.18 -7.61 6.79
N ASP A 387 15.87 -6.51 6.08
CA ASP A 387 14.56 -5.87 6.15
C ASP A 387 13.45 -6.84 5.74
N ALA A 388 12.51 -7.07 6.67
CA ALA A 388 11.48 -8.11 6.56
C ALA A 388 10.06 -7.51 6.43
N GLY A 389 9.93 -6.48 5.58
CA GLY A 389 8.64 -5.88 5.23
C GLY A 389 7.70 -6.87 4.51
N ASN A 390 6.39 -6.61 4.58
CA ASN A 390 5.34 -7.44 3.99
C ASN A 390 5.20 -7.32 2.45
N GLY A 391 5.90 -6.39 1.81
CA GLY A 391 5.67 -6.01 0.41
C GLY A 391 5.98 -7.09 -0.64
N SER A 392 6.64 -8.19 -0.27
CA SER A 392 6.75 -9.36 -1.15
C SER A 392 5.56 -10.33 -1.06
N LEU A 393 4.86 -10.38 0.08
CA LEU A 393 3.69 -11.24 0.28
C LEU A 393 2.41 -10.61 -0.31
N MET A 394 2.29 -9.29 -0.25
CA MET A 394 1.11 -8.56 -0.71
C MET A 394 0.77 -8.77 -2.21
N ARG A 395 1.81 -9.08 -3.00
CA ARG A 395 1.76 -9.20 -4.47
C ARG A 395 1.84 -10.64 -5.01
N LEU A 396 1.82 -11.64 -4.12
CA LEU A 396 2.43 -12.94 -4.42
C LEU A 396 1.62 -13.83 -5.37
N ALA A 397 0.29 -13.77 -5.35
CA ALA A 397 -0.64 -14.72 -5.98
C ALA A 397 -0.29 -15.21 -7.39
N PRO A 398 0.22 -14.38 -8.32
CA PRO A 398 0.60 -14.85 -9.65
C PRO A 398 1.59 -16.02 -9.64
N VAL A 399 2.58 -16.01 -8.74
CA VAL A 399 3.62 -17.05 -8.64
C VAL A 399 3.04 -18.42 -8.31
N PRO A 400 2.31 -18.61 -7.19
CA PRO A 400 1.71 -19.89 -6.86
C PRO A 400 0.53 -20.26 -7.78
N VAL A 401 -0.13 -19.31 -8.46
CA VAL A 401 -1.10 -19.64 -9.51
C VAL A 401 -0.41 -20.31 -10.70
N PHE A 402 0.67 -19.70 -11.20
CA PHE A 402 1.45 -20.21 -12.32
C PHE A 402 2.11 -21.57 -12.01
N LEU A 403 2.50 -21.79 -10.75
CA LEU A 403 3.15 -23.02 -10.30
C LEU A 403 2.22 -23.96 -9.51
N SER A 404 0.91 -23.76 -9.58
CA SER A 404 -0.06 -24.43 -8.68
C SER A 404 -0.01 -25.96 -8.71
N ARG A 405 0.40 -26.58 -9.83
CA ARG A 405 0.59 -28.04 -9.97
C ARG A 405 1.73 -28.61 -9.11
N ASP A 406 2.71 -27.79 -8.71
CA ASP A 406 3.82 -28.18 -7.83
C ASP A 406 3.96 -27.16 -6.70
N ALA A 407 3.34 -27.46 -5.57
CA ALA A 407 3.34 -26.58 -4.40
C ALA A 407 4.75 -26.31 -3.84
N GLN A 408 5.71 -27.25 -3.97
CA GLN A 408 7.08 -27.01 -3.51
C GLN A 408 7.83 -26.07 -4.46
N ALA A 409 7.63 -26.22 -5.77
CA ALA A 409 8.16 -25.26 -6.75
C ALA A 409 7.54 -23.87 -6.55
N ALA A 410 6.23 -23.80 -6.30
CA ALA A 410 5.55 -22.56 -5.92
C ALA A 410 6.21 -21.92 -4.70
N ALA A 411 6.44 -22.68 -3.63
CA ALA A 411 7.09 -22.19 -2.41
C ALA A 411 8.49 -21.60 -2.68
N ARG A 412 9.37 -22.37 -3.34
CA ARG A 412 10.74 -21.92 -3.66
C ARG A 412 10.76 -20.70 -4.57
N CYS A 413 9.89 -20.67 -5.59
CA CYS A 413 9.79 -19.52 -6.49
C CYS A 413 9.20 -18.30 -5.77
N SER A 414 8.26 -18.49 -4.85
CA SER A 414 7.72 -17.41 -4.03
C SER A 414 8.80 -16.80 -3.14
N ALA A 415 9.63 -17.62 -2.50
CA ALA A 415 10.81 -17.14 -1.76
C ALA A 415 11.76 -16.34 -2.67
N GLN A 416 12.08 -16.90 -3.84
CA GLN A 416 12.93 -16.23 -4.84
C GLN A 416 12.36 -14.88 -5.27
N SER A 417 11.03 -14.79 -5.43
CA SER A 417 10.35 -13.56 -5.83
C SER A 417 10.39 -12.44 -4.79
N SER A 418 10.64 -12.77 -3.53
CA SER A 418 10.81 -11.80 -2.46
C SER A 418 12.10 -10.98 -2.66
N PHE A 419 13.19 -11.67 -3.00
CA PHE A 419 14.52 -11.07 -3.14
C PHE A 419 14.64 -10.03 -4.23
N SER A 420 13.68 -9.90 -5.16
CA SER A 420 13.69 -8.80 -6.13
C SER A 420 13.56 -7.41 -5.49
N THR A 421 13.09 -7.35 -4.23
CA THR A 421 12.88 -6.08 -3.50
C THR A 421 13.14 -6.16 -2.01
N HIS A 422 13.05 -7.35 -1.41
CA HIS A 422 13.17 -7.56 0.03
C HIS A 422 14.37 -8.49 0.26
N PRO A 423 15.51 -7.96 0.73
CA PRO A 423 16.74 -8.72 0.89
C PRO A 423 16.67 -9.70 2.08
N GLY A 424 15.80 -9.45 3.07
CA GLY A 424 15.70 -10.23 4.30
C GLY A 424 15.15 -11.66 4.11
N ARG A 425 15.80 -12.63 4.75
CA ARG A 425 15.41 -14.05 4.67
C ARG A 425 14.03 -14.35 5.22
N VAL A 426 13.59 -13.62 6.26
CA VAL A 426 12.28 -13.85 6.89
C VAL A 426 11.13 -13.58 5.93
N ALA A 427 11.20 -12.48 5.15
CA ALA A 427 10.19 -12.17 4.14
C ALA A 427 10.15 -13.23 3.02
N ALA A 428 11.33 -13.73 2.59
CA ALA A 428 11.41 -14.80 1.61
C ALA A 428 10.80 -16.11 2.14
N ALA A 429 11.11 -16.50 3.38
CA ALA A 429 10.57 -17.69 4.01
C ALA A 429 9.04 -17.59 4.21
N ALA A 430 8.54 -16.43 4.63
CA ALA A 430 7.11 -16.17 4.78
C ALA A 430 6.40 -16.24 3.42
N ALA A 431 7.00 -15.67 2.37
CA ALA A 431 6.50 -15.81 1.00
C ALA A 431 6.51 -17.28 0.54
N ALA A 432 7.50 -18.09 0.93
CA ALA A 432 7.55 -19.51 0.59
C ALA A 432 6.34 -20.28 1.15
N PHE A 433 6.07 -20.14 2.44
CA PHE A 433 4.91 -20.78 3.07
C PHE A 433 3.60 -20.27 2.48
N PHE A 434 3.50 -18.96 2.26
CA PHE A 434 2.28 -18.36 1.72
C PHE A 434 2.00 -18.82 0.28
N GLY A 435 3.04 -18.89 -0.56
CA GLY A 435 2.97 -19.45 -1.91
C GLY A 435 2.59 -20.92 -1.93
N PHE A 436 3.19 -21.73 -1.04
CA PHE A 436 2.80 -23.14 -0.86
C PHE A 436 1.31 -23.28 -0.53
N THR A 437 0.84 -22.46 0.41
CA THR A 437 -0.55 -22.47 0.88
C THR A 437 -1.52 -22.10 -0.23
N ILE A 438 -1.23 -21.08 -1.03
CA ILE A 438 -2.06 -20.69 -2.19
C ILE A 438 -2.09 -21.80 -3.25
N ALA A 439 -0.94 -22.40 -3.57
CA ALA A 439 -0.88 -23.50 -4.54
C ALA A 439 -1.70 -24.72 -4.08
N ARG A 440 -1.64 -25.06 -2.79
CA ARG A 440 -2.47 -26.11 -2.18
C ARG A 440 -3.94 -25.74 -2.16
N ALA A 441 -4.29 -24.47 -1.90
CA ALA A 441 -5.68 -24.02 -1.94
C ALA A 441 -6.27 -24.20 -3.35
N ILE A 442 -5.51 -23.89 -4.42
CA ILE A 442 -5.95 -24.08 -5.80
C ILE A 442 -6.20 -25.56 -6.11
N THR A 443 -5.23 -26.42 -5.76
CA THR A 443 -5.21 -27.84 -6.16
C THR A 443 -5.94 -28.79 -5.22
N ARG A 444 -6.46 -28.32 -4.09
CA ARG A 444 -7.15 -29.19 -3.12
C ARG A 444 -8.37 -29.90 -3.69
N ASP A 445 -8.73 -31.00 -3.06
CA ASP A 445 -9.97 -31.71 -3.35
C ASP A 445 -11.22 -30.91 -2.94
N LYS A 446 -12.37 -31.27 -3.50
CA LYS A 446 -13.64 -30.57 -3.23
C LYS A 446 -14.10 -30.70 -1.77
N ASP A 447 -13.64 -31.73 -1.05
CA ASP A 447 -14.08 -32.06 0.31
C ASP A 447 -13.45 -31.17 1.40
N SER A 448 -12.42 -30.38 1.08
CA SER A 448 -11.89 -29.34 1.97
C SER A 448 -12.82 -28.13 2.00
N VAL A 449 -13.84 -28.20 2.87
CA VAL A 449 -14.89 -27.17 2.99
C VAL A 449 -14.67 -26.18 4.13
N VAL A 450 -13.83 -26.49 5.12
CA VAL A 450 -13.55 -25.61 6.27
C VAL A 450 -12.12 -25.04 6.17
N ALA A 451 -12.00 -23.72 6.28
CA ALA A 451 -10.73 -23.00 6.21
C ALA A 451 -9.72 -23.46 7.28
N SER A 452 -10.20 -23.75 8.49
CA SER A 452 -9.37 -24.22 9.61
C SER A 452 -8.69 -25.56 9.31
N ASP A 453 -9.47 -26.55 8.89
CA ASP A 453 -8.99 -27.90 8.61
C ASP A 453 -7.98 -27.90 7.46
N PHE A 454 -8.25 -27.05 6.46
CA PHE A 454 -7.33 -26.82 5.35
C PHE A 454 -5.98 -26.25 5.82
N LEU A 455 -5.99 -25.15 6.60
CA LEU A 455 -4.74 -24.55 7.08
C LEU A 455 -3.96 -25.52 7.99
N ASP A 456 -4.64 -26.25 8.87
CA ASP A 456 -3.97 -27.23 9.73
C ASP A 456 -3.32 -28.35 8.92
N SER A 457 -4.00 -28.85 7.89
CA SER A 457 -3.44 -29.84 6.97
C SER A 457 -2.24 -29.29 6.19
N VAL A 458 -2.34 -28.07 5.66
CA VAL A 458 -1.26 -27.44 4.86
C VAL A 458 -0.03 -27.16 5.71
N VAL A 459 -0.20 -26.67 6.94
CA VAL A 459 0.91 -26.43 7.87
C VAL A 459 1.64 -27.75 8.17
N LYS A 460 0.89 -28.81 8.48
CA LYS A 460 1.46 -30.14 8.72
C LYS A 460 2.25 -30.61 7.51
N GLU A 461 1.68 -30.48 6.31
CA GLU A 461 2.35 -30.88 5.07
C GLU A 461 3.64 -30.09 4.82
N PHE A 462 3.59 -28.77 4.91
CA PHE A 462 4.75 -27.90 4.69
C PHE A 462 5.90 -28.22 5.66
N THR A 463 5.57 -28.47 6.94
CA THR A 463 6.55 -28.90 7.95
C THR A 463 7.13 -30.29 7.65
N MET A 464 6.30 -31.26 7.25
CA MET A 464 6.78 -32.62 6.89
C MET A 464 7.70 -32.60 5.67
N LEU A 465 7.46 -31.69 4.72
CA LEU A 465 8.29 -31.49 3.54
C LEU A 465 9.61 -30.75 3.84
N GLY A 466 9.84 -30.34 5.10
CA GLY A 466 11.07 -29.68 5.50
C GLY A 466 11.16 -28.20 5.14
N PHE A 467 10.03 -27.49 5.08
CA PHE A 467 9.98 -26.03 4.84
C PHE A 467 10.57 -25.60 3.49
N PRO A 468 10.05 -26.09 2.34
CA PRO A 468 10.63 -25.79 1.02
C PRO A 468 10.69 -24.28 0.75
N GLY A 469 11.91 -23.72 0.63
CA GLY A 469 12.16 -22.29 0.42
C GLY A 469 12.12 -21.44 1.70
N ALA A 470 11.95 -22.06 2.87
CA ALA A 470 11.92 -21.44 4.20
C ALA A 470 12.84 -22.17 5.20
N GLU A 471 13.80 -22.95 4.71
CA GLU A 471 14.65 -23.81 5.52
C GLU A 471 15.43 -22.99 6.56
N GLY A 472 15.33 -23.39 7.83
CA GLY A 472 16.06 -22.77 8.93
C GLY A 472 15.53 -21.40 9.40
N CYS A 473 14.39 -20.92 8.89
CA CYS A 473 13.77 -19.69 9.40
C CYS A 473 12.96 -19.96 10.68
N GLU A 474 13.42 -19.41 11.80
CA GLU A 474 12.79 -19.61 13.11
C GLU A 474 11.44 -18.91 13.21
N GLU A 475 11.30 -17.72 12.62
CA GLU A 475 10.09 -16.90 12.68
C GLU A 475 8.92 -17.59 11.98
N VAL A 476 9.14 -18.16 10.80
CA VAL A 476 8.12 -18.98 10.12
C VAL A 476 7.82 -20.23 10.93
N SER A 477 8.83 -20.93 11.46
CA SER A 477 8.61 -22.11 12.32
C SER A 477 7.74 -21.79 13.55
N ARG A 478 7.99 -20.65 14.19
CA ARG A 478 7.22 -20.11 15.33
C ARG A 478 5.79 -19.75 14.93
N LEU A 479 5.62 -18.98 13.86
CA LEU A 479 4.31 -18.64 13.29
C LEU A 479 3.49 -19.90 13.01
N LEU A 480 4.09 -20.92 12.37
CA LEU A 480 3.38 -22.15 12.02
C LEU A 480 3.00 -23.00 13.23
N LYS A 481 3.76 -22.93 14.33
CA LYS A 481 3.39 -23.55 15.61
C LYS A 481 2.20 -22.85 16.26
N SER A 482 2.06 -21.52 16.11
CA SER A 482 0.98 -20.72 16.70
C SER A 482 0.86 -20.99 18.22
N ALA A 483 1.99 -20.91 18.92
CA ALA A 483 2.10 -21.23 20.35
C ALA A 483 2.99 -20.24 21.13
N GLU A 484 3.00 -18.98 20.70
CA GLU A 484 3.72 -17.90 21.37
C GLU A 484 3.10 -17.60 22.76
N PRO A 485 3.91 -17.27 23.79
CA PRO A 485 3.39 -16.99 25.12
C PRO A 485 2.44 -15.79 25.16
N GLU A 486 1.43 -15.85 26.03
CA GLU A 486 0.55 -14.72 26.31
C GLU A 486 1.35 -13.52 26.86
N GLY A 487 1.04 -12.32 26.37
CA GLY A 487 1.75 -11.08 26.73
C GLY A 487 3.12 -10.91 26.06
N SER A 488 3.55 -11.84 25.20
CA SER A 488 4.81 -11.70 24.46
C SER A 488 4.71 -10.70 23.29
N PRO A 489 5.84 -10.16 22.81
CA PRO A 489 5.89 -9.34 21.60
C PRO A 489 5.37 -10.06 20.34
N GLU A 490 5.31 -11.39 20.35
CA GLU A 490 4.86 -12.25 19.26
C GLU A 490 3.52 -12.95 19.54
N GLU A 491 2.78 -12.60 20.60
CA GLU A 491 1.47 -13.21 20.92
C GLU A 491 0.51 -13.19 19.71
N CYS A 492 0.57 -12.11 18.91
CA CYS A 492 -0.16 -11.95 17.66
C CYS A 492 0.17 -12.94 16.55
N TRP A 493 1.17 -13.82 16.72
CA TRP A 493 1.45 -14.90 15.77
C TRP A 493 0.59 -16.14 16.04
N ASN A 494 -0.21 -16.13 17.11
CA ASN A 494 -1.11 -17.21 17.46
C ASN A 494 -2.40 -17.21 16.63
N TRP A 495 -2.29 -17.36 15.31
CA TRP A 495 -3.44 -17.27 14.40
C TRP A 495 -4.49 -18.38 14.58
N ARG A 496 -4.19 -19.45 15.33
CA ARG A 496 -5.21 -20.45 15.74
C ARG A 496 -6.03 -20.03 16.94
N SER A 497 -5.54 -19.08 17.74
CA SER A 497 -6.23 -18.61 18.94
C SER A 497 -7.55 -17.92 18.59
N SER A 498 -8.51 -17.97 19.51
CA SER A 498 -9.80 -17.28 19.36
C SER A 498 -9.69 -15.77 19.22
N ARG A 499 -8.56 -15.19 19.67
CA ARG A 499 -8.19 -13.78 19.56
C ARG A 499 -6.73 -13.68 19.17
N LEU A 500 -6.40 -12.68 18.34
CA LEU A 500 -5.03 -12.45 17.90
C LEU A 500 -4.23 -11.60 18.90
N ASN A 501 -4.88 -10.64 19.58
CA ASN A 501 -4.27 -9.77 20.60
C ASN A 501 -3.13 -8.89 20.05
N VAL A 502 -3.35 -8.28 18.89
CA VAL A 502 -2.44 -7.31 18.24
C VAL A 502 -2.03 -6.19 19.20
N GLN A 503 -2.99 -5.66 19.98
CA GLN A 503 -2.70 -4.56 20.91
C GLN A 503 -1.78 -5.00 22.06
N SER A 504 -1.94 -6.23 22.54
CA SER A 504 -1.05 -6.82 23.56
C SER A 504 0.39 -6.90 23.05
N SER A 505 0.58 -7.41 21.83
CA SER A 505 1.89 -7.47 21.19
C SER A 505 2.51 -6.09 20.98
N LEU A 506 1.75 -5.10 20.51
CA LEU A 506 2.26 -3.72 20.37
C LEU A 506 2.71 -3.12 21.70
N LEU A 507 1.96 -3.34 22.78
CA LEU A 507 2.34 -2.89 24.12
C LEU A 507 3.62 -3.58 24.60
N ALA A 508 3.75 -4.89 24.39
CA ALA A 508 4.93 -5.67 24.78
C ALA A 508 6.20 -5.26 24.02
N ARG A 509 6.07 -4.79 22.76
CA ARG A 509 7.17 -4.30 21.93
C ARG A 509 7.70 -2.92 22.37
N GLY A 510 6.88 -2.09 23.01
CA GLY A 510 7.26 -0.73 23.36
C GLY A 510 7.57 0.13 22.13
N SER A 511 8.64 0.93 22.17
CA SER A 511 8.98 1.88 21.10
C SER A 511 9.84 1.30 19.97
N THR A 512 10.37 0.09 20.13
CA THR A 512 11.29 -0.52 19.16
C THR A 512 11.14 -2.03 19.14
N TYR A 513 11.14 -2.64 17.96
CA TYR A 513 11.07 -4.08 17.78
C TYR A 513 11.94 -4.51 16.59
N ASN A 514 12.74 -5.57 16.76
CA ASN A 514 13.69 -6.08 15.76
C ASN A 514 14.62 -5.01 15.15
N GLY A 515 14.98 -3.99 15.92
CA GLY A 515 15.85 -2.88 15.46
C GLY A 515 15.12 -1.72 14.76
N TYR A 516 13.79 -1.78 14.60
CA TYR A 516 12.98 -0.75 13.96
C TYR A 516 12.09 -0.02 14.97
N PRO A 517 11.70 1.24 14.69
CA PRO A 517 10.67 1.92 15.46
C PRO A 517 9.35 1.13 15.45
N CYS A 518 8.77 0.93 16.63
CA CYS A 518 7.44 0.36 16.80
C CYS A 518 6.48 1.49 17.20
N TYR A 519 5.43 1.70 16.40
CA TYR A 519 4.40 2.68 16.68
C TYR A 519 3.26 2.00 17.44
N PRO A 520 2.71 2.63 18.49
CA PRO A 520 1.69 2.01 19.35
C PRO A 520 0.33 1.81 18.64
N ASP A 521 0.15 2.42 17.48
CA ASP A 521 -1.09 2.51 16.72
C ASP A 521 -1.00 1.92 15.31
N TYR A 522 0.17 1.45 14.86
CA TYR A 522 0.34 0.90 13.51
C TYR A 522 0.89 -0.52 13.55
N PHE A 523 0.27 -1.42 12.78
CA PHE A 523 0.57 -2.85 12.78
C PHE A 523 0.39 -3.46 11.39
N GLY A 524 1.15 -4.52 11.10
CA GLY A 524 1.02 -5.32 9.87
C GLY A 524 2.15 -5.16 8.85
N SER A 525 3.02 -4.15 9.00
CA SER A 525 4.14 -3.90 8.08
C SER A 525 5.28 -4.92 8.14
N TYR A 526 5.44 -5.58 9.29
CA TYR A 526 6.34 -6.73 9.40
C TYR A 526 5.67 -7.96 8.79
N CYS A 527 6.36 -8.66 7.89
CA CYS A 527 5.77 -9.73 7.09
C CYS A 527 5.09 -10.85 7.90
N ILE A 528 5.65 -11.23 9.06
CA ILE A 528 5.09 -12.27 9.92
C ILE A 528 3.80 -11.79 10.60
N ASP A 529 3.76 -10.52 11.01
CA ASP A 529 2.58 -9.91 11.62
C ASP A 529 1.41 -9.85 10.62
N GLY A 530 1.67 -9.31 9.42
CA GLY A 530 0.65 -9.22 8.37
C GLY A 530 0.16 -10.60 7.93
N LEU A 531 1.07 -11.59 7.86
CA LEU A 531 0.71 -12.97 7.57
C LEU A 531 -0.13 -13.61 8.69
N ALA A 532 0.18 -13.35 9.95
CA ALA A 532 -0.61 -13.86 11.07
C ALA A 532 -2.06 -13.33 11.03
N VAL A 533 -2.26 -12.05 10.73
CA VAL A 533 -3.60 -11.45 10.58
C VAL A 533 -4.37 -12.06 9.42
N ALA A 534 -3.71 -12.25 8.26
CA ALA A 534 -4.33 -12.86 7.09
C ALA A 534 -4.73 -14.32 7.35
N LEU A 535 -3.86 -15.10 8.00
CA LEU A 535 -4.12 -16.49 8.40
C LEU A 535 -5.25 -16.57 9.41
N TRP A 536 -5.24 -15.74 10.46
CA TRP A 536 -6.28 -15.71 11.49
C TRP A 536 -7.65 -15.35 10.90
N SER A 537 -7.70 -14.32 10.06
CA SER A 537 -8.92 -13.88 9.40
C SER A 537 -9.52 -14.96 8.51
N PHE A 538 -8.67 -15.70 7.79
CA PHE A 538 -9.10 -16.83 6.98
C PHE A 538 -9.51 -18.05 7.81
N TYR A 539 -8.71 -18.45 8.82
CA TYR A 539 -8.92 -19.64 9.65
C TYR A 539 -10.28 -19.62 10.36
N HIS A 540 -10.68 -18.44 10.86
CA HIS A 540 -11.88 -18.27 11.69
C HIS A 540 -13.14 -17.86 10.90
N THR A 541 -13.13 -17.94 9.57
CA THR A 541 -14.27 -17.57 8.70
C THR A 541 -14.69 -18.69 7.77
N ARG A 542 -15.85 -18.53 7.12
CA ARG A 542 -16.42 -19.56 6.22
C ARG A 542 -16.72 -19.06 4.82
N SER A 543 -16.41 -17.80 4.52
CA SER A 543 -16.58 -17.22 3.20
C SER A 543 -15.48 -16.23 2.87
N PHE A 544 -15.28 -15.97 1.58
CA PHE A 544 -14.33 -14.99 1.09
C PHE A 544 -14.55 -13.62 1.73
N MET A 545 -15.80 -13.13 1.70
CA MET A 545 -16.10 -11.80 2.20
C MET A 545 -15.98 -11.69 3.71
N GLU A 546 -16.34 -12.73 4.48
CA GLU A 546 -16.09 -12.71 5.92
C GLU A 546 -14.60 -12.59 6.23
N ALA A 547 -13.75 -13.34 5.53
CA ALA A 547 -12.30 -13.34 5.72
C ALA A 547 -11.70 -11.95 5.44
N VAL A 548 -11.97 -11.40 4.24
CA VAL A 548 -11.40 -10.11 3.81
C VAL A 548 -11.94 -8.95 4.65
N VAL A 549 -13.24 -8.91 4.93
CA VAL A 549 -13.84 -7.84 5.76
C VAL A 549 -13.30 -7.87 7.18
N ARG A 550 -13.08 -9.06 7.75
CA ARG A 550 -12.44 -9.19 9.05
C ARG A 550 -11.01 -8.66 9.03
N CYS A 551 -10.25 -9.01 7.99
CA CYS A 551 -8.88 -8.57 7.82
C CYS A 551 -8.77 -7.04 7.71
N VAL A 552 -9.57 -6.40 6.83
CA VAL A 552 -9.62 -4.94 6.65
C VAL A 552 -9.90 -4.22 7.98
N ASN A 553 -10.73 -4.81 8.82
CA ASN A 553 -11.16 -4.24 10.08
C ASN A 553 -10.11 -4.37 11.21
N PHE A 554 -8.94 -4.99 11.00
CA PHE A 554 -7.80 -4.79 11.91
C PHE A 554 -7.18 -3.39 11.80
N LEU A 555 -7.48 -2.64 10.73
CA LEU A 555 -6.90 -1.33 10.43
C LEU A 555 -5.36 -1.44 10.30
N GLY A 556 -4.58 -0.41 10.64
CA GLY A 556 -3.13 -0.43 10.47
C GLY A 556 -2.72 -0.50 9.00
N ASP A 557 -1.98 -1.54 8.63
CA ASP A 557 -1.57 -1.89 7.26
C ASP A 557 -2.69 -2.67 6.52
N ALA A 558 -3.87 -2.02 6.45
CA ALA A 558 -5.14 -2.69 6.16
C ALA A 558 -5.25 -3.21 4.71
N ASP A 559 -4.68 -2.50 3.73
CA ASP A 559 -4.54 -2.95 2.34
C ASP A 559 -3.69 -4.21 2.25
N THR A 560 -2.47 -4.19 2.79
CA THR A 560 -1.57 -5.35 2.68
C THR A 560 -2.15 -6.59 3.32
N MET A 561 -2.63 -6.48 4.55
CA MET A 561 -3.21 -7.62 5.25
C MET A 561 -4.45 -8.15 4.51
N ALA A 562 -5.30 -7.26 3.98
CA ALA A 562 -6.47 -7.65 3.20
C ALA A 562 -6.12 -8.24 1.83
N ALA A 563 -5.09 -7.74 1.15
CA ALA A 563 -4.58 -8.28 -0.10
C ALA A 563 -4.06 -9.70 0.11
N MET A 564 -3.26 -9.94 1.15
CA MET A 564 -2.81 -11.28 1.54
C MET A 564 -3.99 -12.21 1.87
N CYS A 565 -4.93 -11.75 2.69
CA CYS A 565 -6.12 -12.55 3.01
C CYS A 565 -6.94 -12.86 1.74
N GLY A 566 -7.10 -11.90 0.84
CA GLY A 566 -7.82 -12.03 -0.42
C GLY A 566 -7.19 -13.01 -1.39
N GLN A 567 -5.85 -13.06 -1.47
CA GLN A 567 -5.13 -14.07 -2.27
C GLN A 567 -5.47 -15.49 -1.80
N LEU A 568 -5.35 -15.74 -0.49
CA LEU A 568 -5.60 -17.06 0.10
C LEU A 568 -7.08 -17.43 0.05
N ALA A 569 -7.96 -16.52 0.49
CA ALA A 569 -9.40 -16.72 0.48
C ALA A 569 -9.92 -16.91 -0.95
N GLY A 570 -9.37 -16.18 -1.92
CA GLY A 570 -9.71 -16.33 -3.33
C GLY A 570 -9.26 -17.68 -3.92
N ALA A 571 -8.03 -18.10 -3.61
CA ALA A 571 -7.52 -19.42 -3.94
C ALA A 571 -8.33 -20.55 -3.28
N PHE A 572 -8.87 -20.28 -2.09
CA PHE A 572 -9.71 -21.22 -1.39
C PHE A 572 -11.13 -21.22 -1.97
N TYR A 573 -11.92 -20.19 -1.75
CA TYR A 573 -13.34 -20.15 -2.09
C TYR A 573 -13.64 -20.01 -3.59
N GLY A 574 -12.69 -19.56 -4.40
CA GLY A 574 -12.85 -19.39 -5.84
C GLY A 574 -13.46 -18.04 -6.24
N TYR A 575 -13.31 -17.69 -7.53
CA TYR A 575 -13.76 -16.41 -8.09
C TYR A 575 -15.25 -16.14 -7.84
N GLY A 576 -16.10 -17.16 -7.99
CA GLY A 576 -17.55 -17.04 -7.79
C GLY A 576 -17.99 -16.75 -6.34
N ALA A 577 -17.08 -16.85 -5.36
CA ALA A 577 -17.37 -16.51 -3.96
C ALA A 577 -17.10 -15.04 -3.62
N ILE A 578 -16.47 -14.29 -4.52
CA ILE A 578 -16.21 -12.86 -4.35
C ILE A 578 -17.50 -12.09 -4.62
N ASP A 579 -17.83 -11.12 -3.76
CA ASP A 579 -19.02 -10.28 -3.96
C ASP A 579 -18.95 -9.53 -5.29
N GLN A 580 -19.95 -9.72 -6.14
CA GLN A 580 -19.99 -9.12 -7.48
C GLN A 580 -19.84 -7.60 -7.45
N ARG A 581 -20.29 -6.92 -6.38
CA ARG A 581 -20.15 -5.47 -6.21
C ARG A 581 -18.70 -5.01 -6.07
N CYS A 582 -17.79 -5.89 -5.63
CA CYS A 582 -16.35 -5.65 -5.59
C CYS A 582 -15.75 -5.82 -6.98
N ILE A 583 -16.11 -6.89 -7.68
CA ILE A 583 -15.65 -7.18 -9.05
C ILE A 583 -16.07 -6.04 -9.98
N ASP A 584 -17.35 -5.67 -9.97
CA ASP A 584 -17.89 -4.59 -10.81
C ASP A 584 -17.19 -3.26 -10.55
N ALA A 585 -16.89 -2.96 -9.28
CA ALA A 585 -16.18 -1.74 -8.91
C ALA A 585 -14.72 -1.71 -9.40
N MET A 586 -14.04 -2.86 -9.38
CA MET A 586 -12.67 -3.01 -9.88
C MET A 586 -12.62 -2.95 -11.41
N GLU A 587 -13.55 -3.62 -12.10
CA GLU A 587 -13.59 -3.70 -13.56
C GLU A 587 -13.80 -2.34 -14.24
N VAL A 588 -14.37 -1.36 -13.52
CA VAL A 588 -14.39 0.05 -13.95
C VAL A 588 -12.99 0.57 -14.29
N TRP A 589 -11.94 0.09 -13.63
CA TRP A 589 -10.57 0.62 -13.78
C TRP A 589 -9.67 -0.25 -14.68
N ASP A 590 -10.08 -1.48 -14.93
CA ASP A 590 -9.21 -2.52 -15.48
C ASP A 590 -9.73 -3.21 -16.76
N ASN A 591 -11.00 -3.04 -17.12
CA ASN A 591 -11.57 -3.68 -18.32
C ASN A 591 -11.40 -5.21 -18.35
N LYS A 592 -11.50 -5.86 -17.18
CA LYS A 592 -11.42 -7.33 -16.97
C LYS A 592 -10.04 -7.94 -17.25
N ASP A 593 -8.97 -7.14 -17.28
CA ASP A 593 -7.60 -7.60 -17.51
C ASP A 593 -7.07 -8.48 -16.36
N ILE A 594 -7.38 -8.16 -15.10
CA ILE A 594 -7.00 -8.88 -13.88
C ILE A 594 -7.59 -10.29 -13.89
N ALA A 595 -8.88 -10.43 -14.19
CA ALA A 595 -9.52 -11.74 -14.29
C ALA A 595 -8.97 -12.55 -15.48
N CYS A 596 -8.72 -11.88 -16.62
CA CYS A 596 -8.09 -12.50 -17.78
C CYS A 596 -6.67 -13.00 -17.46
N ARG A 597 -5.88 -12.24 -16.69
CA ARG A 597 -4.56 -12.65 -16.17
C ARG A 597 -4.64 -13.92 -15.36
N GLY A 598 -5.57 -14.01 -14.41
CA GLY A 598 -5.76 -15.20 -13.59
C GLY A 598 -6.04 -16.46 -14.43
N ALA A 599 -6.89 -16.33 -15.46
CA ALA A 599 -7.18 -17.43 -16.39
C ALA A 599 -5.94 -17.86 -17.19
N LEU A 600 -5.19 -16.88 -17.71
CA LEU A 600 -4.02 -17.13 -18.53
C LEU A 600 -2.84 -17.69 -17.72
N LEU A 601 -2.66 -17.26 -16.47
CA LEU A 601 -1.61 -17.79 -15.58
C LEU A 601 -1.83 -19.26 -15.24
N HIS A 602 -3.08 -19.67 -14.99
CA HIS A 602 -3.36 -21.07 -14.69
C HIS A 602 -3.19 -21.96 -15.92
N ILE A 603 -3.69 -21.50 -17.08
CA ILE A 603 -3.67 -22.31 -18.29
C ILE A 603 -2.29 -22.43 -18.93
N THR A 604 -1.37 -21.47 -18.73
CA THR A 604 0.00 -21.49 -19.30
C THR A 604 0.90 -22.60 -18.76
N ARG A 605 0.37 -23.46 -17.89
CA ARG A 605 1.01 -24.68 -17.40
C ARG A 605 0.06 -25.88 -17.37
N LEU A 606 -1.21 -25.72 -17.82
CA LEU A 606 -2.14 -26.82 -18.06
C LEU A 606 -1.69 -27.58 -19.29
#